data_AF-A0A818AFF2-F1
#
_entry.id   AF-A0A818AFF2-F1
#
_cell.length_a   1.000
_cell.length_b   1.000
_cell.length_c   1.000
_cell.angle_alpha   90.00
_cell.angle_beta   90.00
_cell.angle_gamma   90.00
#
_symmetry.space_group_name_H-M   'P 1'
#
loop_
_entity.id
_entity.type
_entity.pdbx_description
1 polymer ?
#
loop_
_entity_poly.entity_id
_entity_poly.type
_entity_poly.pdbx_seq_one_letter_code
_entity_poly.pdbx_strand_id
1 'polypeptide(L)'
;MSTTSDQTTNDHSNDTVLHEDDLTEQAKNQFVYHSDILRTFESYRQSVLCNEYITPIVEHNEIFNQNLPTIGPLVVCGFARTGTTLLYNLLACDPNCRVPLFTDMSVEIVSPIPRSDSIGQKRRLDLLKSPQQENEQLSDVLIRIAASRAHFDIEEDSFILRQAGYFCMSILLSDDEDDTSESWIRKEMNKDYVYDYHETFLRMLNTVDMPKSHWLLKSPIHIFSFDKLLQHYPNALLIMTHRQLDEVLPSSCCLTLATVG
;
A
#
# COMPACT_ATOMS: atom_id res chain seq x y z
N MET A 1 1.41 -66.94 -31.54
CA MET A 1 2.70 -66.96 -30.82
C MET A 1 3.70 -66.22 -31.70
N SER A 2 4.26 -65.08 -31.32
CA SER A 2 4.15 -64.39 -30.02
C SER A 2 4.33 -62.87 -30.15
N THR A 3 3.65 -62.14 -29.25
CA THR A 3 4.04 -60.84 -28.66
C THR A 3 4.57 -59.74 -29.57
N THR A 4 3.70 -58.78 -29.88
CA THR A 4 4.05 -57.37 -30.01
C THR A 4 4.75 -56.87 -28.73
N SER A 5 5.75 -55.99 -28.89
CA SER A 5 6.33 -55.20 -27.82
C SER A 5 6.10 -53.72 -28.12
N ASP A 6 5.09 -53.12 -27.50
CA ASP A 6 4.91 -51.67 -27.52
C ASP A 6 6.05 -51.01 -26.76
N GLN A 7 6.92 -50.28 -27.46
CA GLN A 7 7.80 -49.30 -26.84
C GLN A 7 7.02 -47.99 -26.71
N THR A 8 6.40 -47.78 -25.55
CA THR A 8 5.90 -46.47 -25.14
C THR A 8 7.09 -45.54 -24.92
N THR A 9 7.44 -44.76 -25.94
CA THR A 9 8.37 -43.64 -25.79
C THR A 9 7.67 -42.56 -24.96
N ASN A 10 8.05 -42.46 -23.68
CA ASN A 10 7.72 -41.29 -22.87
C ASN A 10 8.30 -40.04 -23.54
N ASP A 11 7.44 -39.25 -24.15
CA ASP A 11 7.77 -37.90 -24.60
C ASP A 11 7.79 -37.00 -23.35
N HIS A 12 8.90 -37.07 -22.61
CA HIS A 12 9.17 -36.10 -21.56
C HIS A 12 9.46 -34.77 -22.24
N SER A 13 8.47 -33.86 -22.21
CA SER A 13 8.68 -32.45 -22.52
C SER A 13 9.87 -31.96 -21.71
N ASN A 14 10.99 -31.73 -22.40
CA ASN A 14 12.15 -31.06 -21.82
C ASN A 14 11.80 -29.57 -21.73
N ASP A 15 10.93 -29.24 -20.78
CA ASP A 15 10.66 -27.87 -20.37
C ASP A 15 12.00 -27.27 -19.97
N THR A 16 12.54 -26.46 -20.88
CA THR A 16 13.88 -25.91 -20.76
C THR A 16 13.79 -24.77 -19.78
N VAL A 17 14.13 -25.04 -18.53
CA VAL A 17 14.24 -24.03 -17.47
C VAL A 17 15.39 -23.11 -17.83
N LEU A 18 15.06 -21.99 -18.47
CA LEU A 18 16.00 -20.90 -18.71
C LEU A 18 16.29 -20.21 -17.38
N HIS A 19 17.57 -20.10 -17.03
CA HIS A 19 18.02 -19.29 -15.92
C HIS A 19 18.26 -17.86 -16.40
N GLU A 20 18.28 -16.91 -15.46
CA GLU A 20 18.45 -15.48 -15.78
C GLU A 20 19.79 -15.18 -16.47
N ASP A 21 20.82 -15.98 -16.18
CA ASP A 21 22.14 -15.95 -16.82
C ASP A 21 22.12 -16.41 -18.30
N ASP A 22 21.09 -17.14 -18.74
CA ASP A 22 20.92 -17.59 -20.13
C ASP A 22 20.35 -16.49 -21.04
N LEU A 23 19.91 -15.36 -20.47
CA LEU A 23 19.28 -14.25 -21.19
C LEU A 23 20.30 -13.16 -21.58
N THR A 24 20.15 -12.63 -22.79
CA THR A 24 20.87 -11.41 -23.19
C THR A 24 20.35 -10.20 -22.41
N GLU A 25 21.18 -9.17 -22.21
CA GLU A 25 20.75 -7.93 -21.53
C GLU A 25 19.53 -7.26 -22.20
N GLN A 26 19.38 -7.40 -23.52
CA GLN A 26 18.18 -6.95 -24.23
C GLN A 26 16.94 -7.79 -23.85
N ALA A 27 17.09 -9.10 -23.73
CA ALA A 27 16.01 -9.99 -23.28
C ALA A 27 15.66 -9.74 -21.80
N LYS A 28 16.65 -9.57 -20.92
CA LYS A 28 16.42 -9.21 -19.51
C LYS A 28 15.60 -7.93 -19.38
N ASN A 29 15.99 -6.85 -20.06
CA ASN A 29 15.23 -5.60 -20.07
C ASN A 29 13.79 -5.77 -20.59
N GLN A 30 13.58 -6.63 -21.60
CA GLN A 30 12.23 -6.96 -22.06
C GLN A 30 11.43 -7.78 -21.02
N PHE A 31 12.06 -8.76 -20.36
CA PHE A 31 11.42 -9.55 -19.31
C PHE A 31 11.04 -8.70 -18.09
N VAL A 32 11.94 -7.83 -17.62
CA VAL A 32 11.69 -6.86 -16.52
C VAL A 32 10.45 -6.01 -16.84
N TYR A 33 10.42 -5.40 -18.03
CA TYR A 33 9.27 -4.61 -18.49
C TYR A 33 7.93 -5.40 -18.48
N HIS A 34 7.96 -6.70 -18.85
CA HIS A 34 6.75 -7.54 -18.79
C HIS A 34 6.40 -7.93 -17.35
N SER A 35 7.37 -8.19 -16.47
CA SER A 35 7.10 -8.46 -15.05
C SER A 35 6.55 -7.23 -14.31
N ASP A 36 6.99 -6.02 -14.66
CA ASP A 36 6.47 -4.78 -14.07
C ASP A 36 5.04 -4.50 -14.49
N ILE A 37 4.72 -4.75 -15.77
CA ILE A 37 3.34 -4.74 -16.27
C ILE A 37 2.48 -5.76 -15.51
N LEU A 38 2.96 -6.98 -15.28
CA LEU A 38 2.22 -8.01 -14.55
C LEU A 38 2.04 -7.67 -13.06
N ARG A 39 3.07 -7.15 -12.38
CA ARG A 39 2.97 -6.62 -10.99
C ARG A 39 1.98 -5.47 -10.90
N THR A 40 1.96 -4.59 -11.92
CA THR A 40 1.01 -3.48 -12.02
C THR A 40 -0.43 -4.00 -12.20
N PHE A 41 -0.67 -4.96 -13.09
CA PHE A 41 -1.98 -5.59 -13.24
C PHE A 41 -2.43 -6.32 -11.98
N GLU A 42 -1.53 -7.01 -11.28
CA GLU A 42 -1.86 -7.65 -10.00
C GLU A 42 -2.23 -6.61 -8.94
N SER A 43 -1.48 -5.50 -8.82
CA SER A 43 -1.84 -4.41 -7.90
C SER A 43 -3.20 -3.78 -8.23
N TYR A 44 -3.56 -3.63 -9.50
CA TYR A 44 -4.88 -3.13 -9.90
C TYR A 44 -5.99 -4.17 -9.67
N ARG A 45 -5.72 -5.45 -9.93
CA ARG A 45 -6.64 -6.56 -9.60
C ARG A 45 -6.97 -6.56 -8.12
N GLN A 46 -5.97 -6.38 -7.25
CA GLN A 46 -6.20 -6.32 -5.81
C GLN A 46 -6.98 -5.08 -5.37
N SER A 47 -6.72 -3.91 -5.97
CA SER A 47 -7.55 -2.71 -5.77
C SER A 47 -9.03 -2.97 -6.15
N VAL A 48 -9.30 -3.65 -7.27
CA VAL A 48 -10.68 -4.03 -7.67
C VAL A 48 -11.31 -4.99 -6.65
N LEU A 49 -10.59 -6.02 -6.21
CA LEU A 49 -11.10 -7.00 -5.24
C LEU A 49 -11.41 -6.37 -3.88
N CYS A 50 -10.58 -5.43 -3.41
CA CYS A 50 -10.86 -4.65 -2.20
C CYS A 50 -12.18 -3.85 -2.35
N ASN A 51 -12.41 -3.26 -3.53
CA ASN A 51 -13.60 -2.46 -3.80
C ASN A 51 -14.87 -3.31 -3.90
N GLU A 52 -14.78 -4.51 -4.51
CA GLU A 52 -15.86 -5.52 -4.49
C GLU A 52 -16.19 -5.98 -3.06
N TYR A 53 -15.22 -6.00 -2.14
CA TYR A 53 -15.45 -6.37 -0.74
C TYR A 53 -16.06 -5.26 0.12
N ILE A 54 -15.65 -4.01 -0.08
CA ILE A 54 -16.18 -2.87 0.69
C ILE A 54 -17.61 -2.52 0.26
N THR A 55 -17.93 -2.62 -1.04
CA THR A 55 -19.23 -2.19 -1.59
C THR A 55 -20.43 -2.83 -0.87
N PRO A 56 -20.51 -4.17 -0.66
CA PRO A 56 -21.61 -4.79 0.09
C PRO A 56 -21.72 -4.34 1.56
N ILE A 57 -20.59 -4.05 2.21
CA ILE A 57 -20.58 -3.59 3.62
C ILE A 57 -21.14 -2.15 3.70
N VAL A 58 -20.87 -1.33 2.68
CA VAL A 58 -21.44 0.02 2.53
C VAL A 58 -22.94 -0.04 2.21
N GLU A 59 -23.35 -0.93 1.30
CA GLU A 59 -24.76 -1.15 0.94
C GLU A 59 -25.63 -1.59 2.13
N HIS A 60 -25.05 -2.23 3.14
CA HIS A 60 -25.75 -2.58 4.39
C HIS A 60 -26.03 -1.39 5.32
N ASN A 61 -25.71 -0.15 4.92
CA ASN A 61 -26.02 1.13 5.57
C ASN A 61 -25.44 1.35 6.98
N GLU A 62 -25.05 0.31 7.73
CA GLU A 62 -24.54 0.46 9.11
C GLU A 62 -23.25 1.29 9.20
N ILE A 63 -22.42 1.30 8.13
CA ILE A 63 -21.23 2.17 8.03
C ILE A 63 -21.61 3.66 8.08
N PHE A 64 -22.71 4.09 7.46
CA PHE A 64 -23.11 5.50 7.45
C PHE A 64 -23.59 6.00 8.81
N ASN A 65 -23.91 5.09 9.75
CA ASN A 65 -24.18 5.44 11.14
C ASN A 65 -22.88 5.70 11.93
N GLN A 66 -21.73 5.22 11.45
CA GLN A 66 -20.43 5.42 12.08
C GLN A 66 -19.79 6.73 11.60
N ASN A 67 -20.11 7.83 12.27
CA ASN A 67 -19.45 9.10 12.04
C ASN A 67 -17.96 9.04 12.39
N LEU A 68 -17.13 9.84 11.72
CA LEU A 68 -15.77 10.12 12.16
C LEU A 68 -15.79 11.01 13.42
N PRO A 69 -14.73 10.99 14.27
CA PRO A 69 -14.67 11.83 15.46
C PRO A 69 -14.75 13.32 15.12
N THR A 70 -15.51 14.09 15.93
CA THR A 70 -15.75 15.53 15.70
C THR A 70 -14.48 16.37 15.59
N ILE A 71 -13.40 15.95 16.28
CA ILE A 71 -12.09 16.64 16.29
C ILE A 71 -11.36 16.52 14.94
N GLY A 72 -11.80 15.63 14.04
CA GLY A 72 -11.11 15.34 12.79
C GLY A 72 -9.89 14.43 12.99
N PRO A 73 -9.25 13.99 11.89
CA PRO A 73 -8.00 13.23 11.96
C PRO A 73 -6.80 14.15 12.26
N LEU A 74 -5.82 13.62 12.99
CA LEU A 74 -4.48 14.18 13.11
C LEU A 74 -3.62 13.58 12.00
N VAL A 75 -3.13 14.40 11.08
CA VAL A 75 -2.41 13.96 9.88
C VAL A 75 -0.95 14.38 9.96
N VAL A 76 -0.05 13.42 10.08
CA VAL A 76 1.41 13.65 9.98
C VAL A 76 1.79 13.69 8.50
N CYS A 77 2.44 14.76 8.07
CA CYS A 77 2.79 15.00 6.68
C CYS A 77 4.19 15.62 6.54
N GLY A 78 4.66 15.73 5.31
CA GLY A 78 6.01 16.18 4.97
C GLY A 78 6.76 15.16 4.12
N PHE A 79 7.89 15.57 3.55
CA PHE A 79 8.71 14.71 2.69
C PHE A 79 9.24 13.48 3.44
N ALA A 80 9.57 12.43 2.69
CA ALA A 80 10.35 11.32 3.23
C ALA A 80 11.63 11.84 3.91
N ARG A 81 12.13 11.11 4.91
CA ARG A 81 13.40 11.41 5.62
C ARG A 81 13.41 12.71 6.47
N THR A 82 12.26 13.38 6.63
CA THR A 82 12.05 14.52 7.55
C THR A 82 11.70 14.12 8.99
N GLY A 83 11.57 12.81 9.28
CA GLY A 83 11.25 12.28 10.61
C GLY A 83 9.80 11.86 10.84
N THR A 84 8.93 11.98 9.82
CA THR A 84 7.50 11.62 9.90
C THR A 84 7.23 10.25 10.55
N THR A 85 7.95 9.18 10.19
CA THR A 85 7.75 7.83 10.74
C THR A 85 8.04 7.75 12.25
N LEU A 86 9.07 8.43 12.75
CA LEU A 86 9.37 8.48 14.19
C LEU A 86 8.26 9.21 14.95
N LEU A 87 7.80 10.34 14.41
CA LEU A 87 6.73 11.13 15.00
C LEU A 87 5.40 10.37 15.00
N TYR A 88 5.03 9.73 13.88
CA TYR A 88 3.81 8.94 13.75
C TYR A 88 3.78 7.79 14.76
N ASN A 89 4.88 7.02 14.88
CA ASN A 89 4.96 5.92 15.86
C ASN A 89 4.90 6.41 17.30
N LEU A 90 5.47 7.58 17.61
CA LEU A 90 5.39 8.20 18.94
C LEU A 90 3.94 8.63 19.27
N LEU A 91 3.25 9.28 18.33
CA LEU A 91 1.86 9.71 18.51
C LEU A 91 0.89 8.51 18.58
N ALA A 92 1.17 7.44 17.84
CA ALA A 92 0.37 6.20 17.86
C ALA A 92 0.39 5.47 19.21
N CYS A 93 1.25 5.89 20.15
CA CYS A 93 1.24 5.41 21.53
C CYS A 93 0.11 6.00 22.39
N ASP A 94 -0.65 7.01 21.91
CA ASP A 94 -1.82 7.54 22.62
C ASP A 94 -2.98 6.52 22.63
N PRO A 95 -3.41 5.99 23.80
CA PRO A 95 -4.52 5.03 23.91
C PRO A 95 -5.91 5.61 23.60
N ASN A 96 -6.00 6.88 23.19
CA ASN A 96 -7.21 7.54 22.72
C ASN A 96 -7.26 7.72 21.19
N CYS A 97 -6.13 7.62 20.50
CA CYS A 97 -6.08 7.64 19.05
C CYS A 97 -6.33 6.24 18.45
N ARG A 98 -6.66 6.18 17.15
CA ARG A 98 -6.53 4.94 16.36
C ARG A 98 -5.73 5.24 15.11
N VAL A 99 -4.76 4.37 14.82
CA VAL A 99 -4.03 4.28 13.54
C VAL A 99 -4.55 3.09 12.74
N PRO A 100 -4.60 3.14 11.40
CA PRO A 100 -4.76 1.95 10.58
C PRO A 100 -3.60 0.97 10.80
N LEU A 101 -3.90 -0.32 10.95
CA LEU A 101 -2.88 -1.37 11.00
C LEU A 101 -2.65 -1.95 9.61
N PHE A 102 -1.46 -2.50 9.35
CA PHE A 102 -1.21 -3.24 8.12
C PHE A 102 -2.19 -4.41 7.95
N THR A 103 -2.52 -5.11 9.05
CA THR A 103 -3.55 -6.16 9.08
C THR A 103 -4.98 -5.66 8.89
N ASP A 104 -5.25 -4.37 9.13
CA ASP A 104 -6.54 -3.73 8.81
C ASP A 104 -6.63 -3.44 7.29
N MET A 105 -5.49 -3.14 6.64
CA MET A 105 -5.42 -2.68 5.24
C MET A 105 -5.08 -3.78 4.22
N SER A 106 -4.38 -4.85 4.60
CA SER A 106 -3.76 -5.79 3.64
C SER A 106 -4.30 -7.22 3.67
N VAL A 107 -5.38 -7.49 4.42
CA VAL A 107 -6.07 -8.80 4.40
C VAL A 107 -7.42 -8.62 3.72
N GLU A 108 -7.39 -8.75 2.39
CA GLU A 108 -8.38 -8.25 1.42
C GLU A 108 -9.75 -8.99 1.44
N ILE A 109 -9.95 -9.93 2.37
CA ILE A 109 -11.03 -10.95 2.30
C ILE A 109 -11.70 -11.19 3.67
N VAL A 110 -11.59 -10.27 4.63
CA VAL A 110 -12.24 -10.41 5.94
C VAL A 110 -12.82 -9.08 6.42
N SER A 111 -14.11 -9.07 6.75
CA SER A 111 -14.78 -7.98 7.49
C SER A 111 -13.92 -7.50 8.67
N PRO A 112 -13.93 -6.19 9.00
CA PRO A 112 -13.13 -5.67 10.11
C PRO A 112 -13.39 -6.49 11.39
N ILE A 113 -12.34 -6.72 12.17
CA ILE A 113 -12.43 -7.45 13.45
C ILE A 113 -11.94 -6.56 14.59
N PRO A 114 -12.53 -6.64 15.80
CA PRO A 114 -12.06 -5.89 16.94
C PRO A 114 -10.60 -6.22 17.29
N ARG A 115 -9.85 -5.24 17.77
CA ARG A 115 -8.48 -5.44 18.32
C ARG A 115 -8.45 -6.34 19.54
N SER A 116 -9.58 -6.52 20.21
CA SER A 116 -9.76 -7.47 21.31
C SER A 116 -9.80 -8.94 20.84
N ASP A 117 -10.09 -9.22 19.55
CA ASP A 117 -10.00 -10.57 18.99
C ASP A 117 -8.55 -10.94 18.64
N SER A 118 -7.78 -11.28 19.68
CA SER A 118 -6.40 -11.75 19.54
C SER A 118 -6.23 -12.98 18.63
N ILE A 119 -7.26 -13.82 18.46
CA ILE A 119 -7.19 -15.03 17.62
C ILE A 119 -7.35 -14.63 16.15
N GLY A 120 -8.35 -13.83 15.84
CA GLY A 120 -8.56 -13.28 14.50
C GLY A 120 -7.39 -12.41 14.05
N GLN A 121 -6.87 -11.54 14.92
CA GLN A 121 -5.71 -10.68 14.63
C GLN A 121 -4.46 -11.51 14.37
N LYS A 122 -4.18 -12.55 15.18
CA LYS A 122 -3.08 -13.48 14.90
C LYS A 122 -3.26 -14.19 13.55
N ARG A 123 -4.47 -14.68 13.25
CA ARG A 123 -4.76 -15.35 11.97
C ARG A 123 -4.54 -14.41 10.77
N ARG A 124 -4.91 -13.14 10.86
CA ARG A 124 -4.62 -12.11 9.85
C ARG A 124 -3.11 -11.94 9.65
N LEU A 125 -2.36 -11.78 10.74
CA LEU A 125 -0.90 -11.66 10.69
C LEU A 125 -0.21 -12.89 10.10
N ASP A 126 -0.68 -14.09 10.42
CA ASP A 126 -0.11 -15.34 9.89
C ASP A 126 -0.44 -15.57 8.40
N LEU A 127 -1.54 -15.00 7.87
CA LEU A 127 -1.84 -14.97 6.43
C LEU A 127 -0.90 -14.04 5.64
N LEU A 128 -0.44 -12.95 6.25
CA LEU A 128 0.47 -11.99 5.62
C LEU A 128 1.90 -12.52 5.50
N LYS A 129 2.31 -13.44 6.38
CA LYS A 129 3.64 -14.10 6.38
C LYS A 129 3.76 -15.21 5.32
N SER A 130 3.22 -14.98 4.12
CA SER A 130 3.36 -15.93 3.01
C SER A 130 4.84 -16.17 2.70
N PRO A 131 5.32 -17.43 2.60
CA PRO A 131 6.72 -17.74 2.32
C PRO A 131 7.19 -17.27 0.93
N GLN A 132 6.30 -16.72 0.10
CA GLN A 132 6.67 -16.04 -1.15
C GLN A 132 7.47 -14.74 -0.89
N GLN A 133 7.29 -14.08 0.25
CA GLN A 133 8.09 -12.90 0.63
C GLN A 133 9.54 -13.24 1.03
N GLU A 134 9.84 -14.50 1.36
CA GLU A 134 11.20 -14.91 1.76
C GLU A 134 12.17 -15.05 0.57
N ASN A 135 11.65 -15.03 -0.67
CA ASN A 135 12.43 -15.21 -1.90
C ASN A 135 12.63 -13.93 -2.75
N GLU A 136 12.04 -12.79 -2.38
CA GLU A 136 12.39 -11.52 -3.04
C GLU A 136 13.79 -11.07 -2.59
N GLN A 137 14.74 -10.96 -3.52
CA GLN A 137 16.03 -10.30 -3.26
C GLN A 137 15.81 -8.79 -3.09
N LEU A 138 15.42 -8.39 -1.87
CA LEU A 138 15.26 -6.99 -1.51
C LEU A 138 16.59 -6.26 -1.66
N SER A 139 16.57 -5.10 -2.32
CA SER A 139 17.75 -4.24 -2.41
C SER A 139 18.24 -3.81 -1.04
N ASP A 140 19.53 -3.52 -0.93
CA ASP A 140 20.19 -3.02 0.30
C ASP A 140 19.46 -1.82 0.93
N VAL A 141 18.79 -1.01 0.10
CA VAL A 141 17.96 0.13 0.51
C VAL A 141 16.66 -0.35 1.17
N LEU A 142 15.94 -1.29 0.56
CA LEU A 142 14.73 -1.90 1.12
C LEU A 142 15.01 -2.66 2.42
N ILE A 143 16.13 -3.39 2.51
CA ILE A 143 16.58 -4.05 3.75
C ILE A 143 16.80 -3.02 4.87
N ARG A 144 17.46 -1.89 4.58
CA ARG A 144 17.65 -0.80 5.57
C ARG A 144 16.34 -0.13 5.98
N ILE A 145 15.37 -0.02 5.08
CA ILE A 145 14.03 0.51 5.38
C ILE A 145 13.27 -0.46 6.28
N ALA A 146 13.24 -1.75 5.94
CA ALA A 146 12.65 -2.80 6.76
C ALA A 146 13.30 -2.87 8.14
N ALA A 147 14.62 -2.78 8.25
CA ALA A 147 15.33 -2.72 9.53
C ALA A 147 15.05 -1.43 10.33
N SER A 148 14.67 -0.33 9.66
CA SER A 148 14.24 0.92 10.34
C SER A 148 12.78 0.89 10.80
N ARG A 149 11.95 0.02 10.18
CA ARG A 149 10.65 -0.40 10.71
C ARG A 149 10.88 -1.43 11.83
N ALA A 150 11.17 -0.93 13.04
CA ALA A 150 10.98 -1.74 14.24
C ALA A 150 9.56 -2.35 14.23
N HIS A 151 9.40 -3.57 14.76
CA HIS A 151 8.22 -4.45 14.58
C HIS A 151 6.90 -3.85 15.08
N PHE A 152 6.33 -2.91 14.32
CA PHE A 152 5.05 -2.28 14.57
C PHE A 152 4.07 -2.75 13.50
N ASP A 153 2.92 -3.28 13.92
CA ASP A 153 1.79 -3.60 13.04
C ASP A 153 1.12 -2.33 12.43
N ILE A 154 1.67 -1.16 12.75
CA ILE A 154 1.20 0.17 12.38
C ILE A 154 1.83 0.55 11.04
N GLU A 155 1.01 0.84 10.04
CA GLU A 155 1.46 1.28 8.72
C GLU A 155 0.79 2.59 8.30
N GLU A 156 1.29 3.11 7.18
CA GLU A 156 0.84 4.35 6.56
C GLU A 156 -0.48 4.14 5.81
N ASP A 157 -1.47 5.03 5.96
CA ASP A 157 -2.78 4.94 5.28
C ASP A 157 -2.68 5.04 3.74
N SER A 158 -1.47 5.27 3.21
CA SER A 158 -1.10 5.09 1.81
C SER A 158 -1.58 3.77 1.17
N PHE A 159 -1.79 2.70 1.94
CA PHE A 159 -2.40 1.45 1.43
C PHE A 159 -3.89 1.60 1.11
N ILE A 160 -4.64 2.37 1.91
CA ILE A 160 -6.05 2.70 1.63
C ILE A 160 -6.14 3.58 0.37
N LEU A 161 -5.25 4.57 0.25
CA LEU A 161 -5.16 5.40 -0.96
C LEU A 161 -4.80 4.57 -2.21
N ARG A 162 -3.90 3.58 -2.08
CA ARG A 162 -3.55 2.63 -3.15
C ARG A 162 -4.75 1.81 -3.64
N GLN A 163 -5.61 1.35 -2.74
CA GLN A 163 -6.81 0.58 -3.09
C GLN A 163 -7.82 1.40 -3.91
N ALA A 164 -7.89 2.71 -3.65
CA ALA A 164 -8.63 3.66 -4.49
C ALA A 164 -7.90 4.04 -5.80
N GLY A 165 -6.78 3.40 -6.12
CA GLY A 165 -5.95 3.68 -7.31
C GLY A 165 -4.96 4.82 -7.15
N TYR A 166 -4.90 5.49 -5.99
CA TYR A 166 -3.99 6.62 -5.75
C TYR A 166 -2.74 6.19 -4.97
N PHE A 167 -1.85 5.49 -5.68
CA PHE A 167 -0.48 5.28 -5.21
C PHE A 167 0.51 5.78 -6.25
N CYS A 168 1.32 6.75 -5.86
CA CYS A 168 2.49 7.10 -6.62
C CYS A 168 3.63 7.57 -5.71
N MET A 169 4.84 7.15 -6.07
CA MET A 169 6.12 7.60 -5.49
C MET A 169 7.07 8.14 -6.57
N SER A 170 6.91 7.70 -7.83
CA SER A 170 7.58 8.24 -9.03
C SER A 170 7.22 9.69 -9.33
N ILE A 171 6.08 10.18 -8.82
CA ILE A 171 5.62 11.57 -8.89
C ILE A 171 6.71 12.59 -8.50
N LEU A 172 7.66 12.21 -7.64
CA LEU A 172 8.79 13.03 -7.18
C LEU A 172 9.96 13.13 -8.17
N LEU A 173 10.02 12.25 -9.17
CA LEU A 173 11.11 12.12 -10.15
C LEU A 173 10.68 12.45 -11.58
N SER A 174 9.39 12.62 -11.83
CA SER A 174 8.84 12.93 -13.16
C SER A 174 8.84 14.43 -13.42
N ASP A 175 9.47 14.85 -14.52
CA ASP A 175 9.28 16.18 -15.09
C ASP A 175 7.83 16.34 -15.62
N ASP A 176 7.36 17.58 -15.74
CA ASP A 176 5.98 17.93 -16.11
C ASP A 176 5.65 17.75 -17.62
N GLU A 177 6.58 17.18 -18.40
CA GLU A 177 6.45 16.98 -19.85
C GLU A 177 5.68 15.68 -20.21
N ASP A 178 4.84 15.80 -21.25
CA ASP A 178 3.99 14.79 -21.90
C ASP A 178 2.86 14.09 -21.09
N ASP A 179 1.95 13.46 -21.84
CA ASP A 179 0.73 12.73 -21.42
C ASP A 179 1.07 11.40 -20.69
N THR A 180 1.93 11.48 -19.69
CA THR A 180 2.28 10.36 -18.82
C THR A 180 1.15 10.05 -17.82
N SER A 181 1.12 8.81 -17.31
CA SER A 181 0.24 8.42 -16.20
C SER A 181 0.40 9.34 -14.97
N GLU A 182 1.61 9.86 -14.75
CA GLU A 182 1.95 10.81 -13.69
C GLU A 182 1.26 12.17 -13.88
N SER A 183 1.31 12.72 -15.10
CA SER A 183 0.62 13.95 -15.48
C SER A 183 -0.90 13.80 -15.25
N TRP A 184 -1.47 12.65 -15.64
CA TRP A 184 -2.87 12.32 -15.38
C TRP A 184 -3.20 12.19 -13.89
N ILE A 185 -2.39 11.46 -13.10
CA ILE A 185 -2.56 11.33 -11.64
C ILE A 185 -2.50 12.70 -10.95
N ARG A 186 -1.60 13.60 -11.38
CA ARG A 186 -1.49 14.97 -10.88
C ARG A 186 -2.71 15.83 -11.25
N LYS A 187 -3.08 15.88 -12.53
CA LYS A 187 -3.98 16.91 -13.09
C LYS A 187 -5.44 16.44 -13.19
N GLU A 188 -5.67 15.23 -13.69
CA GLU A 188 -6.99 14.77 -14.16
C GLU A 188 -7.67 13.73 -13.25
N MET A 189 -6.90 12.92 -12.52
CA MET A 189 -7.44 11.86 -11.67
C MET A 189 -8.40 12.41 -10.61
N ASN A 190 -9.57 11.80 -10.49
CA ASN A 190 -10.58 12.13 -9.48
C ASN A 190 -10.11 11.79 -8.06
N LYS A 191 -9.38 12.72 -7.45
CA LYS A 191 -8.94 12.67 -6.05
C LYS A 191 -10.09 12.72 -5.04
N ASP A 192 -11.29 13.15 -5.45
CA ASP A 192 -12.46 13.22 -4.55
C ASP A 192 -12.89 11.81 -4.15
N TYR A 193 -13.07 10.93 -5.14
CA TYR A 193 -13.36 9.51 -4.95
C TYR A 193 -12.34 8.80 -4.05
N VAL A 194 -11.08 9.21 -4.11
CA VAL A 194 -10.01 8.63 -3.27
C VAL A 194 -10.23 8.96 -1.79
N TYR A 195 -10.66 10.18 -1.47
CA TYR A 195 -10.95 10.56 -0.09
C TYR A 195 -12.34 10.09 0.37
N ASP A 196 -13.33 9.97 -0.53
CA ASP A 196 -14.60 9.26 -0.26
C ASP A 196 -14.33 7.81 0.17
N TYR A 197 -13.47 7.12 -0.59
CA TYR A 197 -13.06 5.75 -0.29
C TYR A 197 -12.30 5.67 1.02
N HIS A 198 -11.35 6.57 1.25
CA HIS A 198 -10.57 6.63 2.48
C HIS A 198 -11.46 6.88 3.71
N GLU A 199 -12.43 7.81 3.62
CA GLU A 199 -13.41 8.00 4.70
C GLU A 199 -14.24 6.74 4.92
N THR A 200 -14.76 6.15 3.83
CA THR A 200 -15.56 4.92 3.89
C THR A 200 -14.78 3.78 4.57
N PHE A 201 -13.49 3.64 4.30
CA PHE A 201 -12.61 2.68 4.94
C PHE A 201 -12.46 2.96 6.45
N LEU A 202 -12.24 4.20 6.86
CA LEU A 202 -12.15 4.56 8.29
C LEU A 202 -13.49 4.36 9.02
N ARG A 203 -14.63 4.68 8.38
CA ARG A 203 -15.97 4.41 8.92
C ARG A 203 -16.24 2.90 9.03
N MET A 204 -15.79 2.10 8.06
CA MET A 204 -15.81 0.64 8.14
C MET A 204 -15.02 0.15 9.35
N LEU A 205 -13.80 0.65 9.58
CA LEU A 205 -13.00 0.30 10.76
C LEU A 205 -13.67 0.74 12.08
N ASN A 206 -14.37 1.88 12.11
CA ASN A 206 -15.12 2.34 13.29
C ASN A 206 -16.24 1.37 13.72
N THR A 207 -16.76 0.50 12.83
CA THR A 207 -17.78 -0.50 13.19
C THR A 207 -17.34 -1.49 14.28
N VAL A 208 -16.02 -1.72 14.42
CA VAL A 208 -15.46 -2.64 15.42
C VAL A 208 -14.69 -1.95 16.55
N ASP A 209 -13.91 -0.90 16.26
CA ASP A 209 -13.19 -0.12 17.28
C ASP A 209 -13.14 1.36 16.89
N MET A 210 -14.07 2.17 17.35
CA MET A 210 -13.99 3.63 17.18
C MET A 210 -12.84 4.22 18.04
N PRO A 211 -11.99 5.12 17.51
CA PRO A 211 -11.06 5.89 18.34
C PRO A 211 -11.80 6.72 19.39
N LYS A 212 -11.24 6.86 20.59
CA LYS A 212 -11.84 7.67 21.66
C LYS A 212 -11.74 9.18 21.40
N SER A 213 -10.73 9.60 20.64
CA SER A 213 -10.44 11.02 20.36
C SER A 213 -10.36 11.31 18.87
N HIS A 214 -9.44 10.67 18.15
CA HIS A 214 -9.14 10.99 16.76
C HIS A 214 -8.52 9.81 16.01
N TRP A 215 -8.63 9.83 14.68
CA TRP A 215 -7.78 9.03 13.81
C TRP A 215 -6.41 9.69 13.68
N LEU A 216 -5.34 8.92 13.78
CA LEU A 216 -3.98 9.36 13.48
C LEU A 216 -3.59 8.76 12.12
N LEU A 217 -3.26 9.63 11.16
CA LEU A 217 -2.99 9.30 9.77
C LEU A 217 -1.61 9.81 9.35
N LYS A 218 -1.01 9.16 8.35
CA LYS A 218 0.24 9.55 7.71
C LYS A 218 0.38 8.86 6.37
N SER A 219 0.44 9.65 5.30
CA SER A 219 0.80 9.22 3.96
C SER A 219 1.67 10.30 3.28
N PRO A 220 2.75 9.92 2.55
CA PRO A 220 3.53 10.87 1.77
C PRO A 220 2.71 11.49 0.62
N ILE A 221 1.59 10.87 0.25
CA ILE A 221 0.77 11.28 -0.89
C ILE A 221 -0.14 12.47 -0.54
N HIS A 222 -0.55 12.63 0.72
CA HIS A 222 -1.44 13.71 1.15
C HIS A 222 -0.94 15.12 0.77
N ILE A 223 0.38 15.33 0.76
CA ILE A 223 1.00 16.63 0.43
C ILE A 223 0.68 17.11 -0.99
N PHE A 224 0.33 16.17 -1.89
CA PHE A 224 -0.06 16.48 -3.28
C PHE A 224 -1.57 16.67 -3.46
N SER A 225 -2.38 16.51 -2.40
CA SER A 225 -3.85 16.58 -2.43
C SER A 225 -4.44 17.14 -1.13
N PHE A 226 -3.77 18.13 -0.51
CA PHE A 226 -4.27 18.75 0.74
C PHE A 226 -5.60 19.47 0.55
N ASP A 227 -5.87 20.02 -0.63
CA ASP A 227 -7.14 20.63 -0.98
C ASP A 227 -8.30 19.63 -0.86
N LYS A 228 -8.09 18.39 -1.32
CA LYS A 228 -9.07 17.30 -1.21
C LYS A 228 -9.12 16.70 0.19
N LEU A 229 -7.98 16.50 0.84
CA LEU A 229 -7.94 16.06 2.24
C LEU A 229 -8.75 16.99 3.14
N LEU A 230 -8.60 18.31 2.99
CA LEU A 230 -9.30 19.31 3.81
C LEU A 230 -10.76 19.54 3.39
N GLN A 231 -11.16 19.16 2.16
CA GLN A 231 -12.57 19.13 1.76
C GLN A 231 -13.32 18.00 2.47
N HIS A 232 -12.71 16.81 2.55
CA HIS A 232 -13.30 15.63 3.20
C HIS A 232 -13.14 15.65 4.73
N TYR A 233 -12.03 16.20 5.22
CA TYR A 233 -11.73 16.35 6.65
C TYR A 233 -11.52 17.83 7.03
N PRO A 234 -12.59 18.64 7.08
CA PRO A 234 -12.48 20.09 7.35
C PRO A 234 -11.92 20.43 8.73
N ASN A 235 -12.00 19.49 9.68
CA ASN A 235 -11.43 19.63 11.02
C ASN A 235 -10.03 18.97 11.15
N ALA A 236 -9.41 18.49 10.07
CA ALA A 236 -8.12 17.82 10.14
C ALA A 236 -7.02 18.73 10.71
N LEU A 237 -6.22 18.16 11.61
CA LEU A 237 -5.07 18.81 12.20
C LEU A 237 -3.81 18.32 11.47
N LEU A 238 -3.10 19.20 10.78
CA LEU A 238 -1.91 18.85 10.02
C LEU A 238 -0.64 19.10 10.85
N ILE A 239 0.21 18.07 11.01
CA ILE A 239 1.57 18.21 11.54
C ILE A 239 2.56 17.97 10.41
N MET A 240 3.16 19.05 9.90
CA MET A 240 4.18 18.98 8.86
C MET A 240 5.59 18.97 9.45
N THR A 241 6.38 17.93 9.15
CA THR A 241 7.80 17.87 9.51
C THR A 241 8.67 18.47 8.40
N HIS A 242 9.67 19.26 8.80
CA HIS A 242 10.56 19.99 7.90
C HIS A 242 12.01 19.56 8.09
N ARG A 243 12.77 19.55 6.98
CA ARG A 243 14.22 19.35 6.92
C ARG A 243 14.76 20.06 5.67
N GLN A 244 16.05 20.35 5.63
CA GLN A 244 16.66 20.96 4.45
C GLN A 244 16.56 20.03 3.23
N LEU A 245 16.26 20.61 2.07
CA LEU A 245 15.92 19.84 0.85
C LEU A 245 17.12 19.06 0.29
N ASP A 246 18.31 19.65 0.37
CA ASP A 246 19.58 19.03 -0.01
C ASP A 246 19.91 17.76 0.82
N GLU A 247 19.49 17.70 2.09
CA GLU A 247 19.63 16.49 2.91
C GLU A 247 18.60 15.39 2.59
N VAL A 248 17.39 15.74 2.14
CA VAL A 248 16.30 14.76 1.91
C VAL A 248 16.16 14.30 0.47
N LEU A 249 16.47 15.14 -0.52
CA LEU A 249 16.30 14.81 -1.94
C LEU A 249 17.14 13.60 -2.37
N PRO A 250 18.47 13.52 -2.09
CA PRO A 250 19.27 12.36 -2.51
C PRO A 250 18.74 11.05 -1.92
N SER A 251 18.39 11.05 -0.63
CA SER A 251 17.83 9.87 0.03
C SER A 251 16.42 9.53 -0.42
N SER A 252 15.65 10.49 -0.95
CA SER A 252 14.33 10.25 -1.53
C SER A 252 14.45 9.67 -2.94
N CYS A 253 15.38 10.17 -3.76
CA CYS A 253 15.68 9.59 -5.07
C CYS A 253 16.18 8.15 -4.95
N CYS A 254 17.10 7.86 -4.01
CA CYS A 254 17.54 6.49 -3.75
C CYS A 254 16.41 5.57 -3.26
N LEU A 255 15.48 6.09 -2.45
CA LEU A 255 14.28 5.34 -2.02
C LEU A 255 13.40 5.03 -3.23
N THR A 256 13.05 6.03 -4.04
CA THR A 256 12.18 5.84 -5.20
C THR A 256 12.83 4.88 -6.20
N LEU A 257 14.10 5.07 -6.58
CA LEU A 257 14.82 4.15 -7.46
C LEU A 257 14.80 2.70 -6.96
N ALA A 258 14.95 2.47 -5.65
CA ALA A 258 14.86 1.14 -5.04
C ALA A 258 13.43 0.56 -4.91
N THR A 259 12.41 1.27 -5.43
CA THR A 259 11.00 0.85 -5.41
C THR A 259 10.32 0.84 -6.79
N VAL A 260 10.95 1.40 -7.84
CA VAL A 260 10.48 1.36 -9.24
C VAL A 260 11.50 0.76 -10.22
N GLY A 261 12.66 0.30 -9.73
CA GLY A 261 13.63 -0.50 -10.48
C GLY A 261 14.06 -1.73 -9.69
#